data_AF-A0A355V370-F1
#
_entry.id   AF-A0A355V370-F1
#
_cell.length_a   1.000
_cell.length_b   1.000
_cell.length_c   1.000
_cell.angle_alpha   90.00
_cell.angle_beta   90.00
_cell.angle_gamma   90.00
#
_symmetry.space_group_name_H-M   'P 1'
#
loop_
_entity.id
_entity.type
_entity.pdbx_description
1 polymer ?
#
loop_
_entity_poly.entity_id
_entity_poly.type
_entity_poly.pdbx_seq_one_letter_code
_entity_poly.pdbx_strand_id
1 'polypeptide(L)'
;MSRADNIFISNMRDIIDNGVWDTDLQVRPKWSDGTPAHTVKKFGIVNRYNLQEEFPILTIRKTFFKSCIDELLWIWQKKSNNIKDLHSKIWNQWADENGSIGKAYGYQLGVQYNFPEGKMDQVDWILKTLRENPASRRMVTNIFNHHDLKDMGLQPCAYSMT
;
A
#
# COMPACT_ATOMS: atom_id res chain seq x y z
N MET A 1 1.38 -24.37 -11.33
CA MET A 1 1.38 -23.32 -10.29
C MET A 1 1.77 -22.02 -10.97
N SER A 2 1.11 -20.89 -10.68
CA SER A 2 1.46 -19.61 -11.33
C SER A 2 2.86 -19.14 -10.91
N ARG A 3 3.48 -18.22 -11.65
CA ARG A 3 4.77 -17.65 -11.21
C ARG A 3 4.59 -16.82 -9.94
N ALA A 4 3.45 -16.15 -9.76
CA ALA A 4 3.08 -15.52 -8.49
C ALA A 4 3.08 -16.48 -7.30
N ASP A 5 2.53 -17.68 -7.45
CA ASP A 5 2.54 -18.70 -6.39
C ASP A 5 3.96 -19.20 -6.10
N ASN A 6 4.75 -19.46 -7.15
CA ASN A 6 6.13 -19.94 -6.99
C ASN A 6 6.98 -18.93 -6.23
N ILE A 7 6.88 -17.64 -6.59
CA ILE A 7 7.59 -16.54 -5.91
C ILE A 7 7.11 -16.45 -4.45
N PHE A 8 5.79 -16.49 -4.22
CA PHE A 8 5.24 -16.44 -2.87
C PHE A 8 5.75 -17.59 -1.99
N ILE A 9 5.70 -18.83 -2.47
CA ILE A 9 6.18 -20.00 -1.72
C ILE A 9 7.68 -19.92 -1.45
N SER A 10 8.47 -19.49 -2.45
CA SER A 10 9.91 -19.31 -2.28
C SER A 10 10.21 -18.29 -1.18
N ASN A 11 9.52 -17.15 -1.18
CA ASN A 11 9.67 -16.12 -0.16
C ASN A 11 9.25 -16.63 1.23
N MET A 12 8.14 -17.38 1.33
CA MET A 12 7.68 -17.92 2.61
C MET A 12 8.68 -18.94 3.18
N ARG A 13 9.19 -19.86 2.35
CA ARG A 13 10.23 -20.82 2.77
C ARG A 13 11.48 -20.09 3.26
N ASP A 14 11.96 -19.11 2.50
CA ASP A 14 13.15 -18.36 2.87
C ASP A 14 12.97 -17.54 4.17
N ILE A 15 11.77 -16.97 4.41
CA ILE A 15 11.46 -16.32 5.68
C ILE A 15 11.44 -17.33 6.83
N ILE A 16 10.87 -18.51 6.64
CA ILE A 16 10.81 -19.55 7.69
C ILE A 16 12.20 -20.10 8.01
N ASP A 17 12.98 -20.42 6.98
CA ASP A 17 14.26 -21.10 7.10
C ASP A 17 15.40 -20.15 7.53
N ASN A 18 15.36 -18.89 7.06
CA ASN A 18 16.46 -17.93 7.21
C ASN A 18 16.05 -16.57 7.81
N GLY A 19 14.82 -16.43 8.30
CA GLY A 19 14.35 -15.19 8.90
C GLY A 19 14.81 -14.98 10.34
N VAL A 20 14.61 -13.77 10.83
CA VAL A 20 14.92 -13.38 12.21
C VAL A 20 13.63 -13.32 13.02
N TRP A 21 13.60 -14.04 14.14
CA TRP A 21 12.49 -14.03 15.09
C TRP A 21 12.56 -12.81 16.01
N ASP A 22 11.40 -12.35 16.47
CA ASP A 22 11.27 -11.31 17.51
C ASP A 22 10.82 -11.87 18.88
N THR A 23 11.07 -13.16 19.13
CA THR A 23 10.63 -13.88 20.34
C THR A 23 11.27 -13.37 21.63
N ASP A 24 12.40 -12.68 21.52
CA ASP A 24 13.14 -12.03 22.62
C ASP A 24 12.72 -10.57 22.84
N LEU A 25 11.81 -10.03 22.01
CA LEU A 25 11.36 -8.64 22.07
C LEU A 25 9.96 -8.53 22.70
N GLN A 26 9.69 -7.39 23.34
CA GLN A 26 8.33 -7.05 23.77
C GLN A 26 7.50 -6.57 22.58
N VAL A 27 6.58 -7.40 22.11
CA VAL A 27 5.69 -7.08 20.98
C VAL A 27 4.31 -6.62 21.46
N ARG A 28 3.75 -5.63 20.76
CA ARG A 28 2.41 -5.09 21.03
C ARG A 28 1.26 -5.99 20.54
N PRO A 29 1.32 -6.60 19.32
CA PRO A 29 0.24 -7.45 18.83
C PRO A 29 0.05 -8.70 19.70
N LYS A 30 -1.21 -9.13 19.87
CA LYS A 30 -1.59 -10.29 20.68
C LYS A 30 -2.63 -11.14 19.95
N TRP A 31 -2.64 -12.44 20.22
CA TRP A 31 -3.70 -13.36 19.79
C TRP A 31 -4.97 -13.18 20.62
N SER A 32 -6.05 -13.85 20.23
CA SER A 32 -7.34 -13.77 20.93
C SER A 32 -7.31 -14.28 22.37
N ASP A 33 -6.35 -15.14 22.71
CA ASP A 33 -6.11 -15.62 24.07
C ASP A 33 -5.20 -14.68 24.90
N GLY A 34 -4.78 -13.55 24.32
CA GLY A 34 -3.92 -12.56 24.96
C GLY A 34 -2.42 -12.86 24.89
N THR A 35 -2.01 -13.98 24.31
CA THR A 35 -0.59 -14.31 24.14
C THR A 35 0.06 -13.38 23.09
N PRO A 36 1.33 -12.95 23.28
CA PRO A 36 2.02 -12.10 22.30
C PRO A 36 2.13 -12.78 20.93
N ALA A 37 1.80 -12.03 19.87
CA ALA A 37 1.87 -12.52 18.50
C ALA A 37 3.23 -12.18 17.86
N HIS A 38 4.20 -13.07 18.08
CA HIS A 38 5.54 -12.99 17.51
C HIS A 38 5.58 -13.31 16.01
N THR A 39 6.63 -12.84 15.34
CA THR A 39 6.82 -12.99 13.89
C THR A 39 8.26 -13.33 13.54
N VAL A 40 8.43 -14.03 12.40
CA VAL A 40 9.71 -14.23 11.73
C VAL A 40 9.78 -13.33 10.49
N LYS A 41 10.91 -12.65 10.27
CA LYS A 41 11.03 -11.54 9.32
C LYS A 41 12.26 -11.67 8.44
N LYS A 42 12.17 -11.19 7.21
CA LYS A 42 13.31 -10.96 6.33
C LYS A 42 13.23 -9.58 5.69
N PHE A 43 14.34 -8.83 5.75
CA PHE A 43 14.42 -7.48 5.20
C PHE A 43 14.85 -7.51 3.72
N GLY A 44 14.25 -6.65 2.90
CA GLY A 44 14.73 -6.40 1.53
C GLY A 44 14.30 -7.42 0.46
N ILE A 45 13.10 -7.99 0.56
CA ILE A 45 12.56 -8.87 -0.51
C ILE A 45 12.14 -8.03 -1.71
N VAL A 46 12.59 -8.41 -2.91
CA VAL A 46 12.25 -7.76 -4.19
C VAL A 46 11.66 -8.79 -5.14
N ASN A 47 10.39 -8.59 -5.53
CA ASN A 47 9.70 -9.44 -6.49
C ASN A 47 9.57 -8.73 -7.85
N ARG A 48 9.67 -9.50 -8.94
CA ARG A 48 9.52 -8.99 -10.32
C ARG A 48 8.56 -9.87 -11.11
N TYR A 49 7.60 -9.23 -11.76
CA TYR A 49 6.57 -9.87 -12.57
C TYR A 49 6.60 -9.32 -13.99
N ASN A 50 6.52 -10.20 -14.98
CA ASN A 50 6.26 -9.79 -16.36
C ASN A 50 4.75 -9.78 -16.59
N LEU A 51 4.16 -8.59 -16.66
CA LEU A 51 2.71 -8.42 -16.81
C LEU A 51 2.19 -8.83 -18.20
N GLN A 52 3.07 -9.05 -19.18
CA GLN A 52 2.70 -9.62 -20.49
C GLN A 52 2.47 -11.13 -20.43
N GLU A 53 3.04 -11.82 -19.44
CA GLU A 53 2.94 -13.27 -19.27
C GLU A 53 1.80 -13.66 -18.34
N GLU A 54 1.66 -12.98 -17.21
CA GLU A 54 0.63 -13.29 -16.21
C GLU A 54 0.18 -12.05 -15.42
N PHE A 55 -1.07 -12.08 -14.97
CA PHE A 55 -1.54 -11.17 -13.92
C PHE A 55 -1.11 -11.74 -12.56
N PRO A 56 -0.35 -10.99 -11.73
CA PRO A 56 0.28 -11.53 -10.52
C PRO A 56 -0.72 -11.68 -9.36
N ILE A 57 -1.58 -12.70 -9.44
CA ILE A 57 -2.55 -13.07 -8.41
C ILE A 57 -2.29 -14.50 -7.93
N LEU A 58 -2.37 -14.72 -6.61
CA LEU A 58 -2.21 -16.05 -6.04
C LEU A 58 -3.36 -16.97 -6.44
N THR A 59 -3.03 -18.22 -6.77
CA THR A 59 -4.00 -19.28 -7.07
C THR A 59 -4.07 -20.33 -5.95
N ILE A 60 -3.06 -20.40 -5.08
CA ILE A 60 -3.04 -21.31 -3.92
C ILE A 60 -4.04 -20.91 -2.82
N ARG A 61 -4.53 -19.67 -2.84
CA ARG A 61 -5.59 -19.18 -1.95
C ARG A 61 -6.38 -18.08 -2.66
N LYS A 62 -7.68 -17.99 -2.35
CA LYS A 62 -8.55 -16.97 -2.91
C LYS A 62 -8.16 -15.58 -2.38
N THR A 63 -7.89 -14.64 -3.29
CA THR A 63 -7.75 -13.21 -2.99
C THR A 63 -9.10 -12.51 -3.14
N PHE A 64 -9.43 -11.60 -2.22
CA PHE A 64 -10.63 -10.76 -2.28
C PHE A 64 -10.50 -9.64 -3.32
N PHE A 65 -10.32 -10.01 -4.59
CA PHE A 65 -9.92 -9.12 -5.67
C PHE A 65 -10.82 -7.89 -5.85
N LYS A 66 -12.14 -8.05 -5.74
CA LYS A 66 -13.10 -6.93 -5.84
C LYS A 66 -12.82 -5.84 -4.80
N SER A 67 -12.53 -6.23 -3.55
CA SER A 67 -12.20 -5.28 -2.48
C SER A 67 -10.86 -4.58 -2.72
N CYS A 68 -9.87 -5.28 -3.27
CA CYS A 68 -8.59 -4.67 -3.64
C CYS A 68 -8.76 -3.58 -4.72
N ILE A 69 -9.60 -3.83 -5.73
CA ILE A 69 -9.89 -2.84 -6.77
C ILE A 69 -10.67 -1.65 -6.19
N ASP A 70 -11.67 -1.90 -5.34
CA ASP A 70 -12.44 -0.84 -4.68
C ASP A 70 -11.53 0.09 -3.85
N GLU A 71 -10.60 -0.48 -3.07
CA GLU A 71 -9.60 0.26 -2.30
C GLU A 71 -8.63 1.04 -3.21
N LEU A 72 -8.16 0.42 -4.30
CA LEU A 72 -7.29 1.08 -5.28
C LEU A 72 -7.97 2.33 -5.85
N LEU A 73 -9.24 2.22 -6.26
CA LEU A 73 -10.00 3.34 -6.82
C LEU A 73 -10.32 4.40 -5.76
N TRP A 74 -10.63 3.99 -4.52
CA TRP A 74 -10.84 4.91 -3.41
C TRP A 74 -9.60 5.79 -3.14
N ILE A 75 -8.41 5.19 -3.18
CA ILE A 75 -7.13 5.90 -2.97
C ILE A 75 -6.75 6.73 -4.20
N TRP A 76 -6.65 6.12 -5.38
CA TRP A 76 -6.01 6.75 -6.55
C TRP A 76 -6.94 7.57 -7.42
N GLN A 77 -8.20 7.15 -7.55
CA GLN A 77 -9.16 7.80 -8.42
C GLN A 77 -10.00 8.81 -7.64
N LYS A 78 -10.63 8.37 -6.54
CA LYS A 78 -11.43 9.26 -5.68
C LYS A 78 -10.56 10.20 -4.86
N LYS A 79 -9.28 9.84 -4.63
CA LYS A 79 -8.35 10.61 -3.79
C LYS A 79 -8.96 10.89 -2.41
N SER A 80 -9.73 9.93 -1.89
CA SER A 80 -10.51 10.07 -0.66
C SER A 80 -9.77 9.50 0.55
N ASN A 81 -10.04 10.07 1.70
CA ASN A 81 -9.66 9.57 3.02
C ASN A 81 -10.88 9.21 3.87
N ASN A 82 -12.09 9.20 3.32
CA ASN A 82 -13.30 8.92 4.06
C ASN A 82 -13.81 7.51 3.76
N ILE A 83 -14.00 6.68 4.80
CA ILE A 83 -14.47 5.30 4.66
C ILE A 83 -15.89 5.20 4.11
N LYS A 84 -16.68 6.28 4.14
CA LYS A 84 -18.02 6.33 3.54
C LYS A 84 -17.98 6.22 2.01
N ASP A 85 -16.83 6.55 1.40
CA ASP A 85 -16.59 6.42 -0.04
C ASP A 85 -16.07 5.03 -0.44
N LEU A 86 -15.91 4.12 0.52
CA LEU A 86 -15.37 2.77 0.33
C LEU A 86 -16.44 1.73 0.69
N HIS A 87 -16.61 0.68 -0.11
CA HIS A 87 -17.61 -0.36 0.19
C HIS A 87 -17.11 -1.33 1.28
N SER A 88 -15.79 -1.53 1.33
CA SER A 88 -15.14 -2.38 2.33
C SER A 88 -15.14 -1.74 3.72
N LYS A 89 -15.32 -2.56 4.75
CA LYS A 89 -15.28 -2.13 6.17
C LYS A 89 -13.92 -2.32 6.83
N ILE A 90 -12.91 -2.78 6.09
CA ILE A 90 -11.60 -3.10 6.66
C ILE A 90 -10.91 -1.88 7.29
N TRP A 91 -11.23 -0.67 6.81
CA TRP A 91 -10.65 0.59 7.29
C TRP A 91 -11.31 1.17 8.54
N ASN A 92 -12.44 0.60 9.00
CA ASN A 92 -13.25 1.19 10.07
C ASN A 92 -12.48 1.42 11.37
N GLN A 93 -11.49 0.57 11.68
CA GLN A 93 -10.73 0.67 12.93
C GLN A 93 -9.75 1.86 12.98
N TRP A 94 -9.49 2.52 11.85
CA TRP A 94 -8.60 3.69 11.77
C TRP A 94 -9.33 4.98 11.44
N ALA A 95 -10.65 4.93 11.29
CA ALA A 95 -11.46 6.10 11.00
C ALA A 95 -11.84 6.85 12.27
N ASP A 96 -11.88 8.18 12.18
CA ASP A 96 -12.45 9.05 13.21
C ASP A 96 -14.00 9.01 13.21
N GLU A 97 -14.60 9.78 14.12
CA GLU A 97 -16.06 9.90 14.24
C GLU A 97 -16.77 10.38 12.96
N ASN A 98 -16.06 11.09 12.08
CA ASN A 98 -16.58 11.60 10.82
C ASN A 98 -16.37 10.63 9.65
N GLY A 99 -15.65 9.53 9.88
CA GLY A 99 -15.28 8.51 8.90
C GLY A 99 -13.95 8.78 8.19
N SER A 100 -13.20 9.82 8.59
CA SER A 100 -11.91 10.15 7.97
C SER A 100 -10.78 9.33 8.60
N ILE A 101 -9.83 8.85 7.78
CA ILE A 101 -8.58 8.26 8.26
C ILE A 101 -7.45 9.29 8.41
N GLY A 102 -7.82 10.57 8.49
CA GLY A 102 -6.89 11.69 8.62
C GLY A 102 -6.19 12.04 7.30
N LYS A 103 -5.02 12.66 7.39
CA LYS A 103 -4.24 13.12 6.22
C LYS A 103 -3.47 11.99 5.53
N ALA A 104 -4.10 10.83 5.36
CA ALA A 104 -3.47 9.61 4.88
C ALA A 104 -3.96 9.19 3.49
N TYR A 105 -3.18 8.35 2.80
CA TYR A 105 -3.55 7.70 1.53
C TYR A 105 -4.11 8.65 0.46
N GLY A 106 -5.40 8.53 0.11
CA GLY A 106 -6.00 9.31 -0.96
C GLY A 106 -5.92 10.81 -0.72
N TYR A 107 -5.95 11.28 0.54
CA TYR A 107 -5.74 12.68 0.88
C TYR A 107 -4.42 13.21 0.30
N GLN A 108 -3.32 12.48 0.47
CA GLN A 108 -1.98 12.88 0.00
C GLN A 108 -1.90 12.90 -1.54
N LEU A 109 -2.66 12.02 -2.21
CA LEU A 109 -2.77 12.03 -3.67
C LEU A 109 -3.64 13.17 -4.20
N GLY A 110 -4.52 13.75 -3.39
CA GLY A 110 -5.35 14.91 -3.74
C GLY A 110 -4.72 16.27 -3.39
N VAL A 111 -3.62 16.30 -2.64
CA VAL A 111 -2.90 17.54 -2.33
C VAL A 111 -2.39 18.18 -3.62
N GLN A 112 -2.69 19.47 -3.78
CA GLN A 112 -2.27 20.26 -4.93
C GLN A 112 -0.88 20.86 -4.69
N TYR A 113 0.02 20.69 -5.65
CA TYR A 113 1.37 21.23 -5.64
C TYR A 113 1.56 22.21 -6.80
N ASN A 114 2.51 23.13 -6.66
CA ASN A 114 2.93 24.03 -7.73
C ASN A 114 4.10 23.39 -8.49
N PHE A 115 3.80 22.68 -9.57
CA PHE A 115 4.83 22.18 -10.49
C PHE A 115 5.22 23.26 -11.49
N PRO A 116 6.39 23.15 -12.15
CA PRO A 116 6.79 24.08 -13.22
C PRO A 116 5.73 24.22 -14.32
N GLU A 117 4.95 23.18 -14.57
CA GLU A 117 3.94 23.11 -15.62
C GLU A 117 2.53 23.53 -15.14
N GLY A 118 2.37 23.92 -13.86
CA GLY A 118 1.12 24.39 -13.29
C GLY A 118 0.73 23.73 -11.96
N LYS A 119 -0.37 24.19 -11.38
CA LYS A 119 -0.94 23.63 -10.15
C LYS A 119 -1.72 22.35 -10.47
N MET A 120 -1.31 21.23 -9.87
CA MET A 120 -1.97 19.93 -10.01
C MET A 120 -1.60 19.01 -8.84
N ASP A 121 -2.28 17.88 -8.69
CA ASP A 121 -1.86 16.84 -7.74
C ASP A 121 -0.89 15.82 -8.35
N GLN A 122 -0.39 14.91 -7.51
CA GLN A 122 0.61 13.92 -7.90
C GLN A 122 0.12 12.99 -9.02
N VAL A 123 -1.16 12.59 -9.00
CA VAL A 123 -1.71 11.65 -10.00
C VAL A 123 -1.80 12.34 -11.35
N ASP A 124 -2.35 13.55 -11.37
CA ASP A 124 -2.52 14.32 -12.61
C ASP A 124 -1.16 14.69 -13.22
N TRP A 125 -0.18 15.01 -12.37
CA TRP A 125 1.20 15.26 -12.79
C TRP A 125 1.86 14.04 -13.46
N ILE A 126 1.69 12.85 -12.87
CA ILE A 126 2.19 11.60 -13.46
C ILE A 126 1.51 11.33 -14.81
N LEU A 127 0.18 11.42 -14.87
CA LEU A 127 -0.57 11.16 -16.11
C LEU A 127 -0.18 12.14 -17.22
N LYS A 128 0.05 13.42 -16.89
CA LYS A 128 0.57 14.40 -17.83
C LYS A 128 1.98 14.05 -18.30
N THR A 129 2.89 13.75 -17.36
CA THR A 129 4.28 13.42 -17.66
C THR A 129 4.40 12.17 -18.51
N LEU A 130 3.59 11.13 -18.26
CA LEU A 130 3.55 9.92 -19.09
C LEU A 130 3.19 10.21 -20.55
N ARG A 131 2.30 11.18 -20.79
CA ARG A 131 1.89 11.57 -22.14
C ARG A 131 2.91 12.48 -22.82
N GLU A 132 3.47 13.43 -22.09
CA GLU A 132 4.28 14.52 -22.67
C GLU A 132 5.79 14.26 -22.61
N ASN A 133 6.26 13.50 -21.62
CA ASN A 133 7.67 13.19 -21.40
C ASN A 133 7.86 11.78 -20.80
N PRO A 134 7.58 10.71 -21.57
CA PRO A 134 7.68 9.34 -21.09
C PRO A 134 9.11 8.91 -20.70
N ALA A 135 10.14 9.62 -21.17
CA ALA A 135 11.54 9.36 -20.80
C ALA A 135 11.92 9.96 -19.43
N SER A 136 11.00 10.66 -18.77
CA SER A 136 11.24 11.25 -17.45
C SER A 136 11.57 10.17 -16.43
N ARG A 137 12.72 10.33 -15.76
CA ARG A 137 13.14 9.48 -14.62
C ARG A 137 12.67 10.02 -13.27
N ARG A 138 11.72 10.97 -13.30
CA ARG A 138 11.22 11.68 -12.11
C ARG A 138 9.76 11.35 -11.78
N MET A 139 9.12 10.48 -12.56
CA MET A 139 7.75 10.04 -12.32
C MET A 139 7.69 9.24 -11.01
N VAL A 140 7.37 9.91 -9.92
CA VAL A 140 7.26 9.31 -8.58
C VAL A 140 6.03 9.87 -7.89
N THR A 141 5.25 9.01 -7.24
CA THR A 141 4.30 9.42 -6.20
C THR A 141 4.84 9.04 -4.83
N ASN A 142 4.50 9.83 -3.82
CA ASN A 142 4.83 9.52 -2.44
C ASN A 142 3.72 10.03 -1.50
N ILE A 143 3.20 9.13 -0.68
CA ILE A 143 2.16 9.42 0.32
C ILE A 143 2.69 9.37 1.76
N PHE A 144 3.99 9.14 1.95
CA PHE A 144 4.66 9.23 3.26
C PHE A 144 5.13 10.66 3.53
N ASN A 145 4.19 11.53 3.90
CA ASN A 145 4.48 12.92 4.22
C ASN A 145 4.81 13.10 5.71
N HIS A 146 6.08 13.40 6.01
CA HIS A 146 6.60 13.55 7.37
C HIS A 146 5.86 14.61 8.21
N HIS A 147 5.37 15.69 7.58
CA HIS A 147 4.64 16.74 8.28
C HIS A 147 3.27 16.28 8.78
N ASP A 148 2.67 15.31 8.07
CA ASP A 148 1.31 14.85 8.32
C ASP A 148 1.26 13.51 9.06
N LEU A 149 2.39 12.84 9.33
CA LEU A 149 2.42 11.51 9.97
C LEU A 149 1.63 11.41 11.27
N LYS A 150 1.63 12.49 12.07
CA LYS A 150 0.87 12.58 13.33
C LYS A 150 -0.64 12.73 13.14
N ASP A 151 -1.07 13.17 11.96
CA ASP A 151 -2.45 13.43 11.57
C ASP A 151 -3.01 12.28 10.71
N MET A 152 -2.28 11.17 10.56
CA MET A 152 -2.71 9.97 9.85
C MET A 152 -3.27 8.95 10.84
N GLY A 153 -4.50 8.47 10.62
CA GLY A 153 -5.07 7.37 11.40
C GLY A 153 -4.28 6.06 11.25
N LEU A 154 -3.64 5.87 10.10
CA LEU A 154 -2.67 4.83 9.84
C LEU A 154 -1.62 5.31 8.82
N GLN A 155 -0.35 5.09 9.12
CA GLN A 155 0.75 5.40 8.19
C GLN A 155 0.78 4.41 7.01
N PRO A 156 1.12 4.86 5.78
CA PRO A 156 1.04 4.03 4.59
C PRO A 156 2.16 2.99 4.47
N CYS A 157 1.79 1.76 4.12
CA CYS A 157 2.74 0.68 3.82
C CYS A 157 3.24 0.73 2.36
N ALA A 158 2.33 0.75 1.38
CA ALA A 158 2.65 0.96 -0.03
C ALA A 158 2.67 2.47 -0.29
N TYR A 159 3.79 3.12 0.06
CA TYR A 159 3.82 4.58 0.17
C TYR A 159 4.43 5.31 -1.03
N SER A 160 5.12 4.62 -1.94
CA SER A 160 5.74 5.24 -3.11
C SER A 160 5.68 4.34 -4.33
N MET A 161 5.52 4.96 -5.50
CA MET A 161 5.40 4.30 -6.80
C MET A 161 6.25 5.06 -7.81
N THR A 162 6.96 4.32 -8.67
CA THR A 162 7.94 4.82 -9.64
C THR A 162 7.79 4.10 -10.97
#